data_AF-A0A952SHP1-F1
#
_entry.id   AF-A0A952SHP1-F1
#
_cell.length_a   1.000
_cell.length_b   1.000
_cell.length_c   1.000
_cell.angle_alpha   90.00
_cell.angle_beta   90.00
_cell.angle_gamma   90.00
#
_symmetry.space_group_name_H-M   'P 1'
#
loop_
_entity.id
_entity.type
_entity.pdbx_description
1 polymer ?
#
loop_
_entity_poly.entity_id
_entity_poly.type
_entity_poly.pdbx_seq_one_letter_code
_entity_poly.pdbx_strand_id
1 'polypeptide(L)' 'MKQGYRLVLVDKDGVLVSEFQLTENALNQPVAFVAKLREAIESVEEQEP' A
#
# COMPACT_ATOMS: atom_id res chain seq x y z
N MET A 1 16.29 -11.56 -4.09
CA MET A 1 15.20 -10.58 -3.88
C MET A 1 15.56 -9.33 -4.66
N LYS A 2 14.71 -8.83 -5.57
CA LYS A 2 15.01 -7.59 -6.29
C LYS A 2 15.03 -6.43 -5.28
N GLN A 3 16.07 -5.60 -5.31
CA GLN A 3 16.12 -4.39 -4.48
C GLN A 3 14.94 -3.50 -4.85
N GLY A 4 14.25 -2.98 -3.83
CA GLY A 4 13.07 -2.16 -4.00
C GLY A 4 12.47 -1.79 -2.66
N TYR A 5 11.57 -0.82 -2.69
CA TYR A 5 10.83 -0.42 -1.51
C TYR A 5 9.55 -1.26 -1.40
N ARG A 6 9.06 -1.40 -0.17
CA ARG A 6 7.82 -2.09 0.12
C ARG A 6 7.05 -1.25 1.11
N LEU A 7 5.79 -1.01 0.80
CA LEU A 7 4.86 -0.39 1.71
C LEU A 7 4.02 -1.49 2.33
N VAL A 8 3.91 -1.47 3.65
CA VAL A 8 3.13 -2.44 4.41
C VAL A 8 2.13 -1.65 5.23
N LEU A 9 0.85 -2.01 5.11
CA LEU A 9 -0.20 -1.51 5.99
C LEU A 9 -0.44 -2.55 7.06
N VAL A 10 -0.41 -2.09 8.31
CA VAL A 10 -0.71 -2.88 9.50
C VAL A 10 -1.85 -2.24 10.26
N ASP A 11 -2.66 -3.04 10.93
CA ASP A 11 -3.68 -2.54 11.83
C ASP A 11 -3.08 -2.09 13.17
N LYS A 12 -3.93 -1.61 14.08
CA LYS A 12 -3.56 -1.16 15.42
C LYS A 12 -2.91 -2.25 16.30
N ASP A 13 -3.18 -3.52 15.98
CA ASP A 13 -2.68 -4.69 16.72
C ASP A 13 -1.39 -5.25 16.06
N GLY A 14 -0.90 -4.58 15.01
CA GLY A 14 0.32 -4.93 14.28
C GLY A 14 0.14 -6.05 13.27
N VAL A 15 -1.10 -6.41 12.93
CA VAL A 15 -1.41 -7.44 11.93
C VAL A 15 -1.27 -6.86 10.53
N LEU A 16 -0.62 -7.59 9.63
CA LEU A 16 -0.46 -7.20 8.23
C LEU A 16 -1.81 -7.23 7.50
N VAL A 17 -2.25 -6.06 7.05
CA VAL A 17 -3.51 -5.90 6.31
C VAL A 17 -3.27 -5.85 4.81
N SER A 18 -2.22 -5.16 4.36
CA SER A 18 -1.91 -5.05 2.93
C SER A 18 -0.42 -4.82 2.66
N GLU A 19 0.05 -5.27 1.50
CA GLU A 19 1.45 -5.17 1.08
C GLU A 19 1.54 -4.69 -0.37
N PHE A 20 2.29 -3.60 -0.58
CA PHE A 20 2.58 -3.04 -1.90
C PHE A 20 4.07 -3.08 -2.17
N GLN A 21 4.45 -3.71 -3.29
CA GLN A 21 5.81 -3.62 -3.78
C GLN A 21 5.97 -2.38 -4.66
N LEU A 22 6.88 -1.48 -4.27
CA LEU A 22 7.28 -0.37 -5.13
C LEU A 22 8.15 -0.92 -6.26
N THR A 23 7.62 -0.81 -7.48
CA THR A 23 8.36 -1.09 -8.71
C THR A 23 8.93 0.21 -9.28
N GLU A 24 9.93 0.13 -10.16
CA GLU A 24 10.44 1.30 -10.89
C GLU A 24 9.33 2.01 -11.68
N ASN A 25 8.36 1.27 -12.22
CA ASN A 25 7.21 1.86 -12.90
C ASN A 25 6.32 2.67 -11.93
N ALA A 26 6.14 2.21 -10.70
CA ALA A 26 5.40 2.94 -9.67
C ALA A 26 6.14 4.22 -9.25
N LEU A 27 7.47 4.19 -9.18
CA LEU A 27 8.29 5.38 -8.92
C LEU A 27 8.19 6.43 -10.04
N ASN A 28 8.08 5.96 -11.29
CA ASN A 28 7.90 6.84 -12.45
C ASN A 28 6.47 7.40 -12.58
N GLN A 29 5.52 6.92 -11.76
CA GLN A 29 4.12 7.34 -11.77
C GLN A 29 3.62 7.66 -10.35
N PRO A 30 4.20 8.66 -9.67
CA PRO A 30 3.95 8.91 -8.24
C PRO A 30 2.49 9.20 -7.93
N VAL A 31 1.78 9.93 -8.80
CA VAL A 31 0.35 10.25 -8.61
C VAL A 31 -0.52 9.00 -8.64
N ALA A 32 -0.30 8.12 -9.61
CA ALA A 32 -1.05 6.86 -9.73
C ALA A 32 -0.74 5.90 -8.58
N PHE A 33 0.51 5.91 -8.09
CA PHE A 33 0.90 5.14 -6.92
C PHE A 33 0.19 5.62 -5.64
N VAL A 34 0.18 6.94 -5.39
CA VAL A 34 -0.52 7.53 -4.23
C VAL A 34 -2.03 7.29 -4.30
N ALA A 35 -2.64 7.37 -5.49
CA ALA A 35 -4.06 7.08 -5.67
C ALA A 35 -4.39 5.62 -5.28
N LYS A 36 -3.62 4.65 -5.77
CA LYS A 36 -3.80 3.22 -5.41
C LYS A 36 -3.57 2.95 -3.92
N LEU A 37 -2.61 3.64 -3.32
CA LEU A 37 -2.38 3.54 -1.88
C LEU A 37 -3.61 4.05 -1.11
N ARG A 38 -4.16 5.19 -1.52
CA ARG A 38 -5.33 5.77 -0.88
C ARG A 38 -6.56 4.85 -0.99
N GLU A 39 -6.82 4.30 -2.18
CA GLU A 39 -7.88 3.30 -2.39
C GLU A 39 -7.71 2.08 -1.48
N ALA A 40 -6.47 1.62 -1.28
CA ALA A 40 -6.19 0.49 -0.40
C ALA A 40 -6.41 0.79 1.08
N ILE A 41 -6.13 2.02 1.52
CA ILE A 41 -6.42 2.46 2.89
C ILE A 41 -7.94 2.56 3.07
N GLU A 42 -8.64 3.24 2.17
CA GLU A 42 -10.09 3.43 2.23
C GLU A 42 -10.83 2.08 2.18
N SER A 43 -10.37 1.13 1.36
CA SER A 43 -10.92 -0.24 1.32
C SER A 43 -10.74 -1.03 2.62
N VAL A 44 -9.78 -0.67 3.46
CA VAL A 44 -9.57 -1.30 4.77
C VAL A 44 -10.46 -0.63 5.81
N GLU A 45 -10.53 0.71 5.81
CA GLU A 45 -11.37 1.49 6.72
C GLU A 45 -12.87 1.19 6.52
N GLU A 46 -13.31 0.96 5.28
CA GLU A 46 -14.71 0.60 4.97
C GLU A 46 -15.10 -0.83 5.42
N GLN A 47 -14.13 -1.68 5.82
CA GLN A 47 -14.40 -3.03 6.31
C GLN A 47 -14.58 -3.12 7.84
N GLU A 48 -14.54 -2.00 8.57
CA GLU A 48 -14.94 -1.95 9.98
C GLU A 48 -16.48 -1.76 10.11
N PRO A 49 -17.23 -2.74 10.65
CA PRO A 49 -18.64 -2.57 11.01
C PRO A 49 -18.87 -1.79 12.31
#